data_AF-A0A1Q9CUF3-F1
#
_entry.id   AF-A0A1Q9CUF3-F1
#
_cell.length_a   1.000
_cell.length_b   1.000
_cell.length_c   1.000
_cell.angle_alpha   90.00
_cell.angle_beta   90.00
_cell.angle_gamma   90.00
#
_symmetry.space_group_name_H-M   'P 1'
#
loop_
_entity.id
_entity.type
_entity.pdbx_description
1 polymer ?
#
loop_
_entity_poly.entity_id
_entity_poly.type
_entity_poly.pdbx_seq_one_letter_code
_entity_poly.pdbx_strand_id
1 'polypeptide(L)'
;MQRSWKDLRSPPVLIVPIALVAKRGCVETWSIPELLAVFTGWLKSVAEPPPCGRAARTPSSCVHVSLNEVGRFLGWAACSKTAAWKIRQEALGNPSSSADDESCQHHVCGRGWAPKPDHHKRHGNTDAACCDKTCAMWTCTDGYAQNAAYARNVYQSNDMCCDETCVHVDCDKGYKNRGSSVHATSRDACCEVTCELFSCPGNWSQKPGPVRVGNDLETCCAPHCALFDCEALGWEADPGASGRIGGSKTECCKKTCSSWSCPTGYAVPKSMRHLDSLSDSKCCRQTYCSAFKCDAGWNRNESAKDQVGHSNEECCIATCAVYTCDASAGWANSPAKKNVVGDSPLLCCEPACSNHTCSKKWVPNKLVWDKPGQTDDVCCMKSCELHDCNASLGWKTNGQAASQPADSDATCCLPTCRRYSCSHGWVANPKASDKEGGSDEECCLKTCRAYSCDASLGWLQDPVSLDKVGEDVSTCCKPACSQHKCSSGWVANAAKRNTAGDTDEECCLKSCLLHSCSGNDAILVKKLGIDDAPGETDKACCEPADCQEWPRKLAQAEKGCEKVPITQECNGMYEKSKPADDGSTTFSRCGYQYVGGQVFRCGSLDASKLVCGR
;
A
#
# COMPACT_ATOMS: atom_id res chain seq x y z
N MET A 1 -38.31 57.11 11.27
CA MET A 1 -38.16 56.02 12.25
C MET A 1 -37.66 54.79 11.49
N GLN A 2 -36.35 54.47 11.59
CA GLN A 2 -35.77 53.19 12.09
C GLN A 2 -36.16 51.93 11.27
N ARG A 3 -35.31 51.07 10.66
CA ARG A 3 -33.88 50.64 10.70
C ARG A 3 -33.53 50.03 9.31
N SER A 4 -32.36 50.24 8.69
CA SER A 4 -31.05 49.54 8.80
C SER A 4 -31.01 48.05 8.35
N TRP A 5 -30.04 47.73 7.47
CA TRP A 5 -29.09 46.57 7.36
C TRP A 5 -28.68 46.42 5.86
N LYS A 6 -27.53 46.93 5.37
CA LYS A 6 -26.11 46.48 5.40
C LYS A 6 -25.75 45.16 4.69
N ASP A 7 -24.95 45.37 3.62
CA ASP A 7 -23.73 44.67 3.16
C ASP A 7 -23.76 43.19 2.72
N LEU A 8 -23.65 43.01 1.39
CA LEU A 8 -23.11 41.83 0.71
C LEU A 8 -21.57 41.89 0.72
N ARG A 9 -20.90 40.95 1.38
CA ARG A 9 -19.47 40.64 1.18
C ARG A 9 -19.33 39.20 0.68
N SER A 10 -18.74 39.05 -0.49
CA SER A 10 -18.24 37.78 -1.03
C SER A 10 -17.09 37.23 -0.18
N PRO A 11 -16.91 35.91 -0.08
CA PRO A 11 -15.75 35.32 0.61
C PRO A 11 -14.47 35.44 -0.23
N PRO A 12 -13.28 35.57 0.40
CA PRO A 12 -12.01 35.60 -0.31
C PRO A 12 -11.54 34.19 -0.70
N VAL A 13 -11.04 34.08 -1.92
CA VAL A 13 -10.27 32.92 -2.39
C VAL A 13 -8.89 32.98 -1.73
N LEU A 14 -8.58 31.96 -0.93
CA LEU A 14 -7.29 31.78 -0.28
C LEU A 14 -6.28 31.24 -1.30
N ILE A 15 -5.42 32.11 -1.83
CA ILE A 15 -4.24 31.70 -2.60
C ILE A 15 -3.08 31.53 -1.62
N VAL A 16 -2.65 30.29 -1.42
CA VAL A 16 -1.45 29.96 -0.65
C VAL A 16 -0.23 30.11 -1.58
N PRO A 17 0.77 30.97 -1.28
CA PRO A 17 2.00 30.99 -2.02
C PRO A 17 2.92 29.88 -1.49
N ILE A 18 3.26 28.91 -2.34
CA ILE A 18 4.36 27.99 -2.08
C ILE A 18 5.65 28.72 -2.46
N ALA A 19 6.42 29.12 -1.45
CA ALA A 19 7.77 29.64 -1.63
C ALA A 19 8.74 28.48 -1.92
N LEU A 20 9.29 28.44 -3.14
CA LEU A 20 10.40 27.57 -3.50
C LEU A 20 11.72 28.28 -3.20
N VAL A 21 12.46 27.73 -2.24
CA VAL A 21 13.83 28.14 -1.91
C VAL A 21 14.75 27.73 -3.06
N ALA A 22 15.30 28.72 -3.76
CA ALA A 22 16.31 28.53 -4.79
C ALA A 22 17.68 28.20 -4.17
N LYS A 23 18.28 27.07 -4.56
CA LYS A 23 19.72 26.84 -4.47
C LYS A 23 20.30 26.76 -5.89
N ARG A 24 21.44 27.44 -6.03
CA ARG A 24 22.15 27.82 -7.25
C ARG A 24 22.51 26.65 -8.18
N GLY A 25 22.48 26.91 -9.49
CA GLY A 25 23.43 26.34 -10.46
C GLY A 25 22.81 25.78 -11.74
N CYS A 26 23.19 26.39 -12.86
CA CYS A 26 23.05 25.96 -14.27
C CYS A 26 21.72 26.27 -14.98
N VAL A 27 21.81 27.27 -15.87
CA VAL A 27 20.80 27.68 -16.86
C VAL A 27 21.14 27.00 -18.18
N GLU A 28 20.21 26.21 -18.72
CA GLU A 28 20.11 25.95 -20.16
C GLU A 28 18.65 26.13 -20.58
N THR A 29 18.44 26.93 -21.61
CA THR A 29 17.13 27.32 -22.14
C THR A 29 16.57 26.24 -23.07
N TRP A 30 15.33 25.81 -22.82
CA TRP A 30 14.53 25.01 -23.77
C TRP A 30 13.29 25.81 -24.18
N SER A 31 12.91 25.74 -25.46
CA SER A 31 11.77 26.45 -26.05
C SER A 31 10.47 25.66 -25.94
N ILE A 32 9.36 26.39 -25.98
CA ILE A 32 8.01 26.03 -25.50
C ILE A 32 7.14 25.07 -26.37
N PRO A 33 7.47 24.56 -27.58
CA PRO A 33 6.50 23.75 -28.33
C PRO A 33 6.41 22.25 -27.96
N GLU A 34 7.31 21.68 -27.14
CA GLU A 34 7.35 20.22 -26.90
C GLU A 34 6.60 19.74 -25.64
N LEU A 35 6.06 20.65 -24.82
CA LEU A 35 5.41 20.31 -23.54
C LEU A 35 3.91 19.94 -23.64
N LEU A 36 3.31 19.99 -24.84
CA LEU A 36 1.85 19.82 -25.02
C LEU A 36 1.41 18.43 -25.52
N ALA A 37 2.33 17.51 -25.80
CA ALA A 37 1.99 16.17 -26.31
C ALA A 37 1.88 15.06 -25.24
N VAL A 38 2.25 15.35 -23.98
CA VAL A 38 2.28 14.32 -22.91
C VAL A 38 1.07 14.42 -21.96
N PHE A 39 0.33 15.53 -21.96
CA PHE A 39 -0.77 15.77 -21.00
C PHE A 39 -2.16 15.30 -21.44
N THR A 40 -2.35 14.85 -22.69
CA THR A 40 -3.68 14.45 -23.21
C THR A 40 -3.95 12.94 -23.17
N GLY A 41 -2.99 12.13 -22.72
CA GLY A 41 -3.12 10.66 -22.67
C GLY A 41 -3.70 10.07 -21.39
N TRP A 42 -3.92 10.87 -20.33
CA TRP A 42 -4.16 10.33 -18.98
C TRP A 42 -5.51 10.71 -18.33
N LEU A 43 -6.44 11.29 -19.10
CA LEU A 43 -7.78 11.68 -18.62
C LEU A 43 -8.93 11.02 -19.43
N LYS A 44 -8.79 9.73 -19.79
CA LYS A 44 -9.85 9.01 -20.50
C LYS A 44 -10.15 7.58 -20.03
N SER A 45 -9.97 7.32 -18.74
CA SER A 45 -10.27 5.99 -18.18
C SER A 45 -10.68 6.03 -16.72
N VAL A 46 -11.73 6.81 -16.38
CA VAL A 46 -12.59 6.54 -15.21
C VAL A 46 -14.00 7.12 -15.45
N ALA A 47 -14.91 6.33 -16.03
CA ALA A 47 -16.36 6.53 -15.89
C ALA A 47 -17.10 5.31 -16.45
N GLU A 48 -17.78 4.58 -15.56
CA GLU A 48 -19.01 3.78 -15.71
C GLU A 48 -18.94 2.44 -14.94
N PRO A 49 -19.85 2.20 -13.97
CA PRO A 49 -20.00 0.90 -13.33
C PRO A 49 -20.89 -0.05 -14.16
N PRO A 50 -20.68 -1.38 -14.13
CA PRO A 50 -21.52 -2.33 -14.86
C PRO A 50 -22.85 -2.60 -14.14
N PRO A 51 -23.93 -2.97 -14.86
CA PRO A 51 -25.22 -3.28 -14.27
C PRO A 51 -25.27 -4.68 -13.63
N CYS A 52 -25.87 -4.77 -12.46
CA CYS A 52 -26.19 -6.03 -11.78
C CYS A 52 -27.37 -6.74 -12.46
N GLY A 53 -27.11 -7.93 -13.02
CA GLY A 53 -28.12 -8.91 -13.44
C GLY A 53 -28.02 -10.20 -12.62
N ARG A 54 -29.17 -10.77 -12.25
CA ARG A 54 -29.36 -11.90 -11.32
C ARG A 54 -28.97 -13.28 -11.87
N ALA A 55 -28.61 -14.15 -10.91
CA ALA A 55 -28.82 -15.61 -10.78
C ALA A 55 -27.88 -16.62 -11.49
N ALA A 56 -27.02 -17.31 -10.71
CA ALA A 56 -27.24 -18.71 -10.26
C ALA A 56 -26.03 -19.36 -9.55
N ARG A 57 -26.27 -19.90 -8.34
CA ARG A 57 -25.73 -21.12 -7.67
C ARG A 57 -24.21 -21.42 -7.53
N THR A 58 -23.70 -21.21 -6.29
CA THR A 58 -22.89 -22.11 -5.41
C THR A 58 -21.48 -22.61 -5.85
N PRO A 59 -20.62 -23.14 -4.94
CA PRO A 59 -19.58 -22.36 -4.27
C PRO A 59 -18.16 -22.97 -4.41
N SER A 60 -17.19 -22.37 -3.71
CA SER A 60 -15.86 -22.89 -3.35
C SER A 60 -14.69 -22.38 -4.17
N SER A 61 -13.99 -21.36 -3.65
CA SER A 61 -12.58 -21.44 -3.22
C SER A 61 -12.02 -20.03 -2.99
N CYS A 62 -11.83 -19.67 -1.73
CA CYS A 62 -11.05 -18.50 -1.34
C CYS A 62 -9.57 -18.85 -1.51
N VAL A 63 -8.88 -18.16 -2.41
CA VAL A 63 -7.42 -18.13 -2.47
C VAL A 63 -6.98 -16.76 -1.94
N HIS A 64 -6.29 -16.79 -0.80
CA HIS A 64 -5.48 -15.68 -0.31
C HIS A 64 -4.40 -15.36 -1.35
N VAL A 65 -4.41 -14.13 -1.89
CA VAL A 65 -3.25 -13.57 -2.60
C VAL A 65 -2.69 -12.43 -1.74
N SER A 66 -1.50 -12.70 -1.21
CA SER A 66 -0.67 -11.78 -0.44
C SER A 66 -0.19 -10.64 -1.32
N LEU A 67 -0.29 -9.42 -0.79
CA LEU A 67 0.37 -8.21 -1.30
C LEU A 67 1.89 -8.41 -1.34
N ASN A 68 2.46 -8.43 -2.55
CA ASN A 68 3.83 -8.02 -2.82
C ASN A 68 3.99 -7.77 -4.33
N GLU A 69 4.78 -6.74 -4.65
CA GLU A 69 5.26 -6.35 -6.00
C GLU A 69 4.35 -5.48 -6.89
N VAL A 70 4.40 -4.16 -6.70
CA VAL A 70 4.55 -3.21 -7.83
C VAL A 70 5.49 -2.10 -7.37
N GLY A 71 6.74 -2.17 -7.80
CA GLY A 71 7.77 -1.20 -7.42
C GLY A 71 8.93 -1.16 -8.41
N ARG A 72 8.66 -0.90 -9.69
CA ARG A 72 9.66 -0.48 -10.68
C ARG A 72 8.99 0.35 -11.77
N PHE A 73 9.25 1.65 -11.80
CA PHE A 73 9.63 2.39 -13.02
C PHE A 73 9.87 3.85 -12.62
N LEU A 74 11.15 4.25 -12.75
CA LEU A 74 11.72 5.59 -12.99
C LEU A 74 13.02 5.72 -12.19
N GLY A 75 14.14 5.72 -12.91
CA GLY A 75 15.44 5.90 -12.28
C GLY A 75 16.64 5.66 -13.20
N TRP A 76 16.97 6.71 -13.96
CA TRP A 76 18.34 7.13 -14.30
C TRP A 76 19.02 6.60 -15.57
N ALA A 77 19.21 7.55 -16.49
CA ALA A 77 20.44 7.69 -17.26
C ALA A 77 21.60 8.10 -16.32
N ALA A 78 22.71 7.37 -16.37
CA ALA A 78 24.08 7.90 -16.36
C ALA A 78 25.12 6.75 -16.28
N CYS A 79 26.14 6.85 -17.13
CA CYS A 79 27.50 6.32 -16.98
C CYS A 79 27.71 4.82 -16.69
N SER A 80 27.87 4.05 -17.76
CA SER A 80 28.77 2.88 -17.80
C SER A 80 30.24 3.33 -17.82
N LYS A 81 31.27 2.63 -17.35
CA LYS A 81 31.46 1.38 -16.61
C LYS A 81 32.98 1.34 -16.35
N THR A 82 33.42 1.15 -15.11
CA THR A 82 34.67 0.42 -14.83
C THR A 82 34.39 -0.52 -13.67
N ALA A 83 34.50 -1.81 -13.99
CA ALA A 83 34.24 -2.91 -13.10
C ALA A 83 35.37 -3.08 -12.07
N ALA A 84 34.94 -3.47 -10.87
CA ALA A 84 35.79 -3.91 -9.78
C ALA A 84 36.47 -5.26 -10.09
N TRP A 85 37.64 -5.48 -9.50
CA TRP A 85 38.01 -6.72 -8.80
C TRP A 85 39.27 -6.47 -7.96
N LYS A 86 39.17 -6.48 -6.63
CA LYS A 86 40.30 -6.86 -5.78
C LYS A 86 39.83 -7.42 -4.42
N ILE A 87 40.26 -8.65 -4.19
CA ILE A 87 40.06 -9.50 -3.03
C ILE A 87 40.96 -9.04 -1.87
N ARG A 88 40.51 -9.38 -0.67
CA ARG A 88 41.04 -9.12 0.67
C ARG A 88 42.02 -10.23 1.11
N GLN A 89 43.13 -9.86 1.77
CA GLN A 89 44.02 -10.58 2.70
C GLN A 89 45.43 -9.97 2.53
N GLU A 90 46.26 -9.65 3.52
CA GLU A 90 46.44 -10.11 4.90
C GLU A 90 47.25 -9.05 5.68
N ALA A 91 47.18 -9.09 7.01
CA ALA A 91 48.10 -8.41 7.90
C ALA A 91 48.63 -9.39 8.95
N LEU A 92 49.89 -9.15 9.32
CA LEU A 92 50.66 -9.60 10.50
C LEU A 92 51.60 -10.81 10.34
N GLY A 93 52.90 -10.53 10.49
CA GLY A 93 53.89 -11.51 10.96
C GLY A 93 55.33 -11.30 10.45
N ASN A 94 56.12 -10.43 11.10
CA ASN A 94 57.59 -10.53 11.13
C ASN A 94 57.99 -11.52 12.27
N PRO A 95 59.18 -12.16 12.35
CA PRO A 95 60.50 -11.56 12.06
C PRO A 95 61.64 -12.48 11.50
N SER A 96 62.67 -11.80 10.96
CA SER A 96 64.12 -12.12 10.99
C SER A 96 64.64 -13.53 10.63
N SER A 97 65.41 -13.64 9.54
CA SER A 97 66.73 -14.32 9.53
C SER A 97 67.58 -13.93 8.31
N SER A 98 68.88 -13.85 8.58
CA SER A 98 70.11 -13.69 7.76
C SER A 98 70.08 -13.14 6.33
N ALA A 99 70.90 -12.10 6.14
CA ALA A 99 71.48 -11.69 4.86
C ALA A 99 72.52 -12.72 4.39
N ASP A 100 72.05 -13.79 3.76
CA ASP A 100 72.89 -14.74 3.04
C ASP A 100 72.63 -14.57 1.52
N ASP A 101 73.62 -14.01 0.83
CA ASP A 101 73.94 -14.16 -0.60
C ASP A 101 72.81 -14.64 -1.53
N GLU A 102 71.81 -13.78 -1.81
CA GLU A 102 70.76 -14.08 -2.78
C GLU A 102 71.32 -14.06 -4.21
N SER A 103 71.70 -15.23 -4.69
CA SER A 103 71.94 -15.53 -6.09
C SER A 103 70.68 -15.21 -6.91
N CYS A 104 70.87 -14.60 -8.08
CA CYS A 104 69.83 -14.37 -9.08
C CYS A 104 69.16 -15.67 -9.57
N GLN A 105 69.64 -16.85 -9.16
CA GLN A 105 69.05 -18.15 -9.46
C GLN A 105 67.58 -18.29 -9.05
N HIS A 106 67.12 -17.58 -8.01
CA HIS A 106 65.73 -17.61 -7.56
C HIS A 106 64.94 -16.34 -7.92
N HIS A 107 65.57 -15.38 -8.60
CA HIS A 107 64.92 -14.13 -8.99
C HIS A 107 64.00 -14.33 -10.20
N VAL A 108 62.72 -14.00 -10.05
CA VAL A 108 61.74 -14.06 -11.15
C VAL A 108 61.67 -12.69 -11.81
N CYS A 109 62.08 -12.62 -13.08
CA CYS A 109 62.06 -11.38 -13.85
C CYS A 109 60.65 -10.80 -14.00
N GLY A 110 60.52 -9.49 -13.76
CA GLY A 110 59.28 -8.75 -13.98
C GLY A 110 58.82 -8.72 -15.45
N ARG A 111 57.58 -8.27 -15.69
CA ARG A 111 57.03 -8.17 -17.05
C ARG A 111 57.90 -7.24 -17.90
N GLY A 112 58.31 -7.74 -19.07
CA GLY A 112 59.19 -7.02 -19.99
C GLY A 112 60.68 -7.32 -19.80
N TRP A 113 61.03 -8.23 -18.89
CA TRP A 113 62.39 -8.69 -18.65
C TRP A 113 62.48 -10.21 -18.83
N ALA A 114 63.64 -10.69 -19.30
CA ALA A 114 63.95 -12.11 -19.40
C ALA A 114 65.23 -12.43 -18.62
N PRO A 115 65.37 -13.60 -17.98
CA PRO A 115 66.56 -13.94 -17.20
C PRO A 115 67.81 -13.84 -18.07
N LYS A 116 68.88 -13.22 -17.53
CA LYS A 116 70.17 -13.22 -18.22
C LYS A 116 70.64 -14.66 -18.42
N PRO A 117 71.30 -15.01 -19.54
CA PRO A 117 71.79 -16.37 -19.75
C PRO A 117 72.67 -16.89 -18.61
N ASP A 118 73.38 -16.00 -17.92
CA ASP A 118 74.26 -16.28 -16.78
C ASP A 118 73.65 -15.90 -15.41
N HIS A 119 72.32 -15.73 -15.30
CA HIS A 119 71.67 -15.31 -14.05
C HIS A 119 72.04 -16.19 -12.84
N HIS A 120 72.26 -17.48 -13.01
CA HIS A 120 72.71 -18.38 -11.94
C HIS A 120 74.11 -18.08 -11.36
N LYS A 121 74.92 -17.26 -12.05
CA LYS A 121 76.25 -16.81 -11.60
C LYS A 121 76.25 -15.38 -11.08
N ARG A 122 75.10 -14.70 -11.10
CA ARG A 122 74.97 -13.30 -10.69
C ARG A 122 74.38 -13.25 -9.28
N HIS A 123 74.83 -12.29 -8.49
CA HIS A 123 74.28 -12.00 -7.17
C HIS A 123 73.41 -10.74 -7.26
N GLY A 124 72.25 -10.76 -6.61
CA GLY A 124 71.28 -9.67 -6.60
C GLY A 124 69.84 -10.15 -6.68
N ASN A 125 68.91 -9.25 -6.35
CA ASN A 125 67.48 -9.54 -6.28
C ASN A 125 66.62 -8.48 -7.01
N THR A 126 67.17 -7.90 -8.08
CA THR A 126 66.46 -6.93 -8.92
C THR A 126 66.51 -7.32 -10.38
N ASP A 127 65.49 -6.94 -11.15
CA ASP A 127 65.42 -7.20 -12.59
C ASP A 127 66.64 -6.66 -13.33
N ALA A 128 67.17 -5.49 -12.96
CA ALA A 128 68.36 -4.93 -13.60
C ALA A 128 69.63 -5.77 -13.36
N ALA A 129 69.77 -6.37 -12.18
CA ALA A 129 70.89 -7.24 -11.84
C ALA A 129 70.77 -8.59 -12.57
N CYS A 130 69.58 -9.19 -12.54
CA CYS A 130 69.35 -10.60 -12.90
C CYS A 130 68.79 -10.83 -14.31
N CYS A 131 68.23 -9.79 -14.95
CA CYS A 131 67.44 -9.93 -16.17
C CYS A 131 67.85 -8.90 -17.23
N ASP A 132 67.60 -9.22 -18.50
CA ASP A 132 67.75 -8.29 -19.62
C ASP A 132 66.37 -7.80 -20.08
N LYS A 133 66.32 -6.54 -20.55
CA LYS A 133 65.10 -5.97 -21.12
C LYS A 133 64.73 -6.71 -22.40
N THR A 134 63.46 -7.06 -22.53
CA THR A 134 62.90 -7.63 -23.76
C THR A 134 62.38 -6.52 -24.67
N CYS A 135 62.11 -6.85 -25.93
CA CYS A 135 61.49 -5.96 -26.90
C CYS A 135 60.10 -5.44 -26.47
N ALA A 136 59.45 -6.06 -25.48
CA ALA A 136 58.25 -5.48 -24.86
C ALA A 136 58.49 -4.10 -24.24
N MET A 137 59.74 -3.79 -23.88
CA MET A 137 60.17 -2.50 -23.34
C MET A 137 60.86 -1.60 -24.37
N TRP A 138 60.95 -2.03 -25.63
CA TRP A 138 61.55 -1.25 -26.71
C TRP A 138 60.52 -0.33 -27.37
N THR A 139 60.89 0.93 -27.59
CA THR A 139 60.07 1.89 -28.32
C THR A 139 60.57 2.01 -29.75
N CYS A 140 59.75 1.60 -30.71
CA CYS A 140 60.05 1.72 -32.13
C CYS A 140 60.12 3.18 -32.56
N THR A 141 61.11 3.54 -33.37
CA THR A 141 61.19 4.89 -33.96
C THR A 141 60.26 5.02 -35.17
N ASP A 142 60.09 6.24 -35.69
CA ASP A 142 59.27 6.52 -36.88
C ASP A 142 59.61 5.56 -38.04
N GLY A 143 58.56 5.10 -38.71
CA GLY A 143 58.65 4.07 -39.76
C GLY A 143 58.49 2.64 -39.26
N TYR A 144 58.55 2.40 -37.95
CA TYR A 144 58.44 1.07 -37.35
C TYR A 144 57.31 0.98 -36.33
N ALA A 145 56.67 -0.18 -36.23
CA ALA A 145 55.65 -0.47 -35.23
C ALA A 145 55.98 -1.74 -34.46
N GLN A 146 55.68 -1.74 -33.15
CA GLN A 146 56.02 -2.85 -32.26
C GLN A 146 55.23 -4.08 -32.66
N ASN A 147 55.93 -5.19 -32.91
CA ASN A 147 55.30 -6.48 -33.17
C ASN A 147 55.25 -7.28 -31.88
N ALA A 148 54.04 -7.64 -31.45
CA ALA A 148 53.84 -8.44 -30.24
C ALA A 148 54.56 -9.80 -30.30
N ALA A 149 54.80 -10.34 -31.50
CA ALA A 149 55.55 -11.58 -31.69
C ALA A 149 57.00 -11.48 -31.18
N TYR A 150 57.61 -10.30 -31.24
CA TYR A 150 58.99 -10.08 -30.78
C TYR A 150 59.08 -9.72 -29.31
N ALA A 151 57.96 -9.53 -28.61
CA ALA A 151 57.93 -8.97 -27.26
C ALA A 151 58.81 -9.72 -26.23
N ARG A 152 59.15 -11.00 -26.46
CA ARG A 152 60.03 -11.80 -25.58
C ARG A 152 61.49 -11.84 -26.01
N ASN A 153 61.82 -11.31 -27.18
CA ASN A 153 63.19 -11.25 -27.67
C ASN A 153 64.00 -10.28 -26.81
N VAL A 154 65.26 -10.61 -26.56
CA VAL A 154 66.17 -9.82 -25.71
C VAL A 154 67.13 -9.06 -26.62
N TYR A 155 66.68 -7.92 -27.13
CA TYR A 155 67.45 -7.08 -28.05
C TYR A 155 67.14 -5.59 -27.85
N GLN A 156 67.94 -4.73 -28.49
CA GLN A 156 67.87 -3.28 -28.34
C GLN A 156 67.99 -2.57 -29.71
N SER A 157 67.22 -3.01 -30.72
CA SER A 157 67.12 -2.33 -32.02
C SER A 157 65.74 -2.52 -32.67
N ASN A 158 65.34 -1.61 -33.55
CA ASN A 158 64.07 -1.71 -34.28
C ASN A 158 64.00 -2.97 -35.14
N ASP A 159 65.08 -3.31 -35.86
CA ASP A 159 65.13 -4.47 -36.76
C ASP A 159 64.84 -5.80 -36.05
N MET A 160 64.99 -5.85 -34.73
CA MET A 160 64.75 -7.05 -33.92
C MET A 160 63.49 -6.97 -33.05
N CYS A 161 62.98 -5.78 -32.80
CA CYS A 161 61.86 -5.53 -31.88
C CYS A 161 60.60 -4.97 -32.55
N CYS A 162 60.68 -4.56 -33.82
CA CYS A 162 59.65 -3.86 -34.55
C CYS A 162 59.58 -4.35 -35.99
N ASP A 163 58.40 -4.22 -36.62
CA ASP A 163 58.29 -4.35 -38.07
C ASP A 163 58.27 -2.96 -38.71
N GLU A 164 58.83 -2.83 -39.90
CA GLU A 164 58.64 -1.66 -40.75
C GLU A 164 57.15 -1.48 -41.11
N THR A 165 56.74 -0.23 -41.24
CA THR A 165 55.37 0.18 -41.57
C THR A 165 55.33 0.90 -42.91
N CYS A 166 54.13 1.09 -43.43
CA CYS A 166 53.91 1.77 -44.70
C CYS A 166 54.24 3.27 -44.71
N VAL A 167 54.65 3.90 -43.60
CA VAL A 167 54.88 5.36 -43.51
C VAL A 167 55.83 5.90 -44.59
N HIS A 168 56.83 5.10 -44.99
CA HIS A 168 57.84 5.53 -45.95
C HIS A 168 57.58 5.05 -47.39
N VAL A 169 56.41 4.45 -47.64
CA VAL A 169 56.05 3.98 -48.98
C VAL A 169 55.32 5.07 -49.74
N ASP A 170 55.96 5.59 -50.78
CA ASP A 170 55.30 6.49 -51.73
C ASP A 170 54.39 5.71 -52.68
N CYS A 171 53.10 6.05 -52.66
CA CYS A 171 52.09 5.48 -53.54
C CYS A 171 51.95 6.30 -54.83
N ASP A 172 51.79 5.62 -55.96
CA ASP A 172 51.57 6.28 -57.24
C ASP A 172 50.20 7.01 -57.27
N LYS A 173 50.03 7.95 -58.23
CA LYS A 173 48.77 8.69 -58.40
C LYS A 173 47.59 7.73 -58.58
N GLY A 174 46.49 7.98 -57.88
CA GLY A 174 45.34 7.08 -57.85
C GLY A 174 45.43 5.98 -56.79
N TYR A 175 46.45 6.02 -55.91
CA TYR A 175 46.56 5.17 -54.74
C TYR A 175 46.77 6.01 -53.48
N LYS A 176 46.27 5.51 -52.34
CA LYS A 176 46.43 6.13 -51.02
C LYS A 176 47.24 5.20 -50.11
N ASN A 177 48.21 5.76 -49.41
CA ASN A 177 48.99 5.04 -48.42
C ASN A 177 48.11 4.65 -47.22
N ARG A 178 48.17 3.38 -46.81
CA ARG A 178 47.42 2.82 -45.67
C ARG A 178 47.90 3.33 -44.30
N GLY A 179 49.07 3.96 -44.25
CA GLY A 179 49.62 4.63 -43.07
C GLY A 179 50.41 3.73 -42.11
N SER A 180 50.77 4.27 -40.96
CA SER A 180 51.62 3.63 -39.95
C SER A 180 51.04 2.40 -39.26
N SER A 181 49.76 2.11 -39.48
CA SER A 181 49.06 0.98 -38.86
C SER A 181 49.25 -0.34 -39.61
N VAL A 182 49.86 -0.35 -40.80
CA VAL A 182 50.08 -1.55 -41.59
C VAL A 182 51.55 -1.95 -41.55
N HIS A 183 51.82 -3.15 -41.03
CA HIS A 183 53.14 -3.78 -40.96
C HIS A 183 53.48 -4.41 -42.32
N ALA A 184 53.96 -3.58 -43.25
CA ALA A 184 54.41 -4.04 -44.56
C ALA A 184 55.43 -3.07 -45.15
N THR A 185 56.28 -3.62 -46.03
CA THR A 185 57.35 -2.88 -46.70
C THR A 185 57.16 -2.79 -48.21
N SER A 186 56.21 -3.55 -48.77
CA SER A 186 55.94 -3.56 -50.20
C SER A 186 54.90 -2.51 -50.58
N ARG A 187 55.07 -1.92 -51.77
CA ARG A 187 54.14 -0.94 -52.34
C ARG A 187 52.71 -1.49 -52.42
N ASP A 188 52.53 -2.72 -52.89
CA ASP A 188 51.20 -3.32 -53.07
C ASP A 188 50.47 -3.56 -51.74
N ALA A 189 51.20 -3.86 -50.67
CA ALA A 189 50.62 -4.01 -49.34
C ALA A 189 50.29 -2.65 -48.68
N CYS A 190 50.99 -1.60 -49.08
CA CYS A 190 50.90 -0.28 -48.45
C CYS A 190 50.02 0.72 -49.19
N CYS A 191 49.69 0.47 -50.45
CA CYS A 191 48.92 1.38 -51.29
C CYS A 191 47.56 0.78 -51.65
N GLU A 192 46.47 1.53 -51.45
CA GLU A 192 45.12 1.14 -51.83
C GLU A 192 44.60 2.01 -52.96
N VAL A 193 43.94 1.39 -53.94
CA VAL A 193 43.37 2.09 -55.10
C VAL A 193 42.31 3.10 -54.66
N THR A 194 42.33 4.28 -55.27
CA THR A 194 41.35 5.33 -55.05
C THR A 194 40.37 5.41 -56.21
N CYS A 195 39.23 6.03 -55.96
CA CYS A 195 38.20 6.25 -56.97
C CYS A 195 38.65 7.14 -58.15
N GLU A 196 39.83 7.76 -58.08
CA GLU A 196 40.41 8.50 -59.21
C GLU A 196 40.68 7.62 -60.43
N LEU A 197 40.96 6.33 -60.21
CA LEU A 197 41.17 5.35 -61.29
C LEU A 197 39.87 4.67 -61.74
N PHE A 198 38.74 4.94 -61.09
CA PHE A 198 37.46 4.31 -61.40
C PHE A 198 36.60 5.19 -62.33
N SER A 199 36.25 4.66 -63.50
CA SER A 199 35.38 5.34 -64.47
C SER A 199 33.91 4.97 -64.25
N CYS A 200 33.06 5.96 -64.01
CA CYS A 200 31.63 5.74 -63.82
C CYS A 200 30.90 5.48 -65.16
N PRO A 201 29.96 4.52 -65.22
CA PRO A 201 29.10 4.30 -66.39
C PRO A 201 28.16 5.50 -66.63
N GLY A 202 27.66 5.69 -67.87
CA GLY A 202 27.11 6.96 -68.35
C GLY A 202 26.02 7.66 -67.53
N ASN A 203 25.17 6.91 -66.80
CA ASN A 203 24.11 7.50 -65.95
C ASN A 203 24.57 7.72 -64.49
N TRP A 204 25.88 7.70 -64.28
CA TRP A 204 26.53 7.88 -63.00
C TRP A 204 27.66 8.89 -63.15
N SER A 205 27.95 9.61 -62.08
CA SER A 205 29.11 10.51 -62.03
C SER A 205 29.91 10.23 -60.76
N GLN A 206 31.21 10.52 -60.82
CA GLN A 206 32.07 10.37 -59.64
C GLN A 206 31.50 11.19 -58.49
N LYS A 207 31.42 10.59 -57.30
CA LYS A 207 30.92 11.28 -56.11
C LYS A 207 31.79 12.50 -55.82
N PRO A 208 31.23 13.70 -55.65
CA PRO A 208 32.00 14.85 -55.22
C PRO A 208 32.50 14.64 -53.78
N GLY A 209 33.74 15.05 -53.48
CA GLY A 209 34.31 14.99 -52.13
C GLY A 209 35.79 14.59 -52.07
N PRO A 210 36.35 14.36 -50.87
CA PRO A 210 37.74 13.94 -50.69
C PRO A 210 38.00 12.58 -51.32
N VAL A 211 39.25 12.33 -51.72
CA VAL A 211 39.72 11.07 -52.35
C VAL A 211 39.24 9.87 -51.54
N ARG A 212 38.33 9.09 -52.15
CA ARG A 212 37.78 7.86 -51.56
C ARG A 212 38.64 6.67 -51.97
N VAL A 213 38.89 5.78 -51.02
CA VAL A 213 39.54 4.50 -51.29
C VAL A 213 38.46 3.53 -51.74
N GLY A 214 38.68 2.87 -52.89
CA GLY A 214 37.71 1.98 -53.52
C GLY A 214 37.87 1.94 -55.04
N ASN A 215 37.32 0.90 -55.65
CA ASN A 215 37.37 0.65 -57.09
C ASN A 215 36.06 0.04 -57.62
N ASP A 216 34.94 0.37 -56.99
CA ASP A 216 33.62 -0.13 -57.34
C ASP A 216 32.61 1.00 -57.56
N LEU A 217 31.51 0.65 -58.24
CA LEU A 217 30.48 1.59 -58.66
C LEU A 217 29.81 2.30 -57.48
N GLU A 218 29.49 1.57 -56.41
CA GLU A 218 28.77 2.12 -55.27
C GLU A 218 29.65 3.06 -54.44
N THR A 219 30.94 2.74 -54.32
CA THR A 219 31.89 3.56 -53.56
C THR A 219 32.25 4.83 -54.33
N CYS A 220 32.48 4.72 -55.64
CA CYS A 220 33.06 5.78 -56.44
C CYS A 220 32.04 6.65 -57.18
N CYS A 221 30.83 6.16 -57.43
CA CYS A 221 29.87 6.85 -58.29
C CYS A 221 28.51 7.10 -57.61
N ALA A 222 27.81 8.14 -58.03
CA ALA A 222 26.42 8.40 -57.66
C ALA A 222 25.54 8.47 -58.92
N PRO A 223 24.29 7.96 -58.84
CA PRO A 223 23.38 7.92 -59.97
C PRO A 223 22.85 9.32 -60.30
N HIS A 224 22.46 9.53 -61.55
CA HIS A 224 21.71 10.71 -61.97
C HIS A 224 20.23 10.58 -61.61
N CYS A 225 19.56 11.71 -61.40
CA CYS A 225 18.12 11.76 -61.13
C CYS A 225 17.26 11.14 -62.24
N ALA A 226 17.79 10.98 -63.46
CA ALA A 226 17.11 10.25 -64.54
C ALA A 226 16.80 8.77 -64.20
N LEU A 227 17.50 8.19 -63.20
CA LEU A 227 17.27 6.82 -62.73
C LEU A 227 16.31 6.74 -61.53
N PHE A 228 15.79 7.87 -61.04
CA PHE A 228 14.96 7.91 -59.84
C PHE A 228 13.47 7.79 -60.19
N ASP A 229 12.80 6.74 -59.69
CA ASP A 229 11.37 6.49 -59.92
C ASP A 229 10.50 7.38 -59.03
N CYS A 230 10.06 8.52 -59.59
CA CYS A 230 9.16 9.44 -58.91
C CYS A 230 7.71 8.94 -58.87
N GLU A 231 7.30 8.12 -59.83
CA GLU A 231 5.90 7.68 -60.01
C GLU A 231 5.48 6.74 -58.87
N ALA A 232 6.35 5.80 -58.49
CA ALA A 232 6.14 4.92 -57.34
C ALA A 232 5.91 5.70 -56.02
N LEU A 233 6.35 6.95 -55.94
CA LEU A 233 6.25 7.82 -54.77
C LEU A 233 5.13 8.86 -54.86
N GLY A 234 4.32 8.82 -55.92
CA GLY A 234 3.19 9.72 -56.20
C GLY A 234 3.62 11.13 -56.65
N TRP A 235 4.84 11.26 -57.19
CA TRP A 235 5.46 12.52 -57.59
C TRP A 235 5.83 12.46 -59.09
N GLU A 236 6.03 13.60 -59.72
CA GLU A 236 6.48 13.65 -61.12
C GLU A 236 7.99 13.90 -61.17
N ALA A 237 8.68 13.30 -62.14
CA ALA A 237 10.10 13.59 -62.38
C ALA A 237 10.29 15.08 -62.67
N ASP A 238 11.31 15.69 -62.06
CA ASP A 238 11.71 17.06 -62.38
C ASP A 238 12.58 17.05 -63.65
N PRO A 239 12.09 17.57 -64.80
CA PRO A 239 12.86 17.58 -66.03
C PRO A 239 14.18 18.35 -65.89
N GLY A 240 14.22 19.37 -65.02
CA GLY A 240 15.39 20.20 -64.74
C GLY A 240 16.43 19.54 -63.82
N ALA A 241 16.08 18.41 -63.19
CA ALA A 241 16.97 17.64 -62.33
C ALA A 241 17.61 16.44 -63.03
N SER A 242 17.13 16.04 -64.21
CA SER A 242 17.53 14.80 -64.91
C SER A 242 19.04 14.57 -65.06
N GLY A 243 19.84 15.62 -65.28
CA GLY A 243 21.31 15.55 -65.37
C GLY A 243 22.07 15.81 -64.07
N ARG A 244 21.38 15.98 -62.93
CA ARG A 244 22.00 16.22 -61.63
C ARG A 244 22.28 14.89 -60.92
N ILE A 245 23.37 14.87 -60.16
CA ILE A 245 23.64 13.81 -59.19
C ILE A 245 22.63 13.99 -58.05
N GLY A 246 21.75 13.02 -57.86
CA GLY A 246 20.71 13.06 -56.84
C GLY A 246 20.13 11.67 -56.64
N GLY A 247 20.01 11.26 -55.38
CA GLY A 247 19.53 9.93 -55.00
C GLY A 247 18.25 9.98 -54.18
N SER A 248 17.64 11.15 -54.05
CA SER A 248 16.52 11.38 -53.16
C SER A 248 15.30 11.98 -53.86
N LYS A 249 14.15 11.71 -53.25
CA LYS A 249 12.83 12.20 -53.67
C LYS A 249 12.78 13.71 -53.84
N THR A 250 13.47 14.46 -52.97
CA THR A 250 13.47 15.92 -52.97
C THR A 250 14.43 16.53 -53.99
N GLU A 251 15.41 15.76 -54.46
CA GLU A 251 16.39 16.22 -55.46
C GLU A 251 15.91 15.93 -56.89
N CYS A 252 15.16 14.84 -57.09
CA CYS A 252 14.83 14.32 -58.41
C CYS A 252 13.35 14.46 -58.81
N CYS A 253 12.45 14.76 -57.87
CA CYS A 253 11.00 14.82 -58.12
C CYS A 253 10.37 16.14 -57.70
N LYS A 254 9.27 16.53 -58.39
CA LYS A 254 8.39 17.65 -58.04
C LYS A 254 7.04 17.16 -57.50
N LYS A 255 6.48 17.90 -56.54
CA LYS A 255 5.14 17.64 -55.97
C LYS A 255 4.03 18.09 -56.92
N THR A 256 2.93 17.35 -56.94
CA THR A 256 1.69 17.69 -57.67
C THR A 256 0.46 17.58 -56.76
N CYS A 257 -0.67 18.15 -57.18
CA CYS A 257 -1.94 18.11 -56.42
C CYS A 257 -2.46 16.69 -56.15
N SER A 258 -2.00 15.64 -56.86
CA SER A 258 -2.37 14.25 -56.56
C SER A 258 -1.99 13.79 -55.14
N SER A 259 -0.98 14.43 -54.56
CA SER A 259 -0.48 14.16 -53.21
C SER A 259 -1.05 15.11 -52.15
N TRP A 260 -1.94 16.04 -52.53
CA TRP A 260 -2.49 17.06 -51.65
C TRP A 260 -3.71 16.53 -50.87
N SER A 261 -3.73 16.75 -49.55
CA SER A 261 -4.86 16.40 -48.69
C SER A 261 -5.76 17.60 -48.50
N CYS A 262 -7.01 17.51 -48.95
CA CYS A 262 -7.98 18.59 -48.81
C CYS A 262 -8.63 18.61 -47.42
N PRO A 263 -9.02 19.80 -46.91
CA PRO A 263 -9.86 19.91 -45.72
C PRO A 263 -11.19 19.16 -45.87
N THR A 264 -11.84 18.81 -44.75
CA THR A 264 -13.16 18.18 -44.72
C THR A 264 -14.17 18.94 -45.59
N GLY A 265 -14.89 18.22 -46.46
CA GLY A 265 -15.86 18.81 -47.43
C GLY A 265 -15.27 19.19 -48.78
N TYR A 266 -13.97 18.93 -49.01
CA TYR A 266 -13.29 19.19 -50.26
C TYR A 266 -12.53 17.96 -50.76
N ALA A 267 -12.41 17.83 -52.09
CA ALA A 267 -11.64 16.76 -52.72
C ALA A 267 -10.82 17.29 -53.92
N VAL A 268 -9.72 16.62 -54.26
CA VAL A 268 -8.92 16.91 -55.46
C VAL A 268 -9.63 16.32 -56.68
N PRO A 269 -10.16 17.14 -57.61
CA PRO A 269 -10.78 16.63 -58.83
C PRO A 269 -9.76 15.84 -59.67
N LYS A 270 -10.20 14.76 -60.34
CA LYS A 270 -9.31 13.98 -61.23
C LYS A 270 -8.60 14.85 -62.27
N SER A 271 -9.26 15.89 -62.78
CA SER A 271 -8.71 16.84 -63.76
C SER A 271 -7.62 17.77 -63.22
N MET A 272 -7.43 17.85 -61.90
CA MET A 272 -6.48 18.78 -61.26
C MET A 272 -5.23 18.09 -60.71
N ARG A 273 -5.12 16.77 -60.83
CA ARG A 273 -4.05 15.97 -60.23
C ARG A 273 -2.64 16.31 -60.72
N HIS A 274 -2.51 16.89 -61.92
CA HIS A 274 -1.23 17.23 -62.57
C HIS A 274 -0.78 18.68 -62.34
N LEU A 275 -1.53 19.48 -61.58
CA LEU A 275 -1.13 20.86 -61.29
C LEU A 275 0.03 20.88 -60.30
N ASP A 276 1.01 21.73 -60.61
CA ASP A 276 2.25 21.98 -59.86
C ASP A 276 2.08 23.02 -58.75
N SER A 277 0.91 23.63 -58.64
CA SER A 277 0.62 24.68 -57.64
C SER A 277 -0.09 24.12 -56.41
N LEU A 278 0.66 24.03 -55.31
CA LEU A 278 0.23 23.43 -54.05
C LEU A 278 -0.43 24.45 -53.11
N SER A 279 -1.71 24.72 -53.31
CA SER A 279 -2.53 25.42 -52.31
C SER A 279 -3.93 24.83 -52.23
N ASP A 280 -4.57 24.91 -51.07
CA ASP A 280 -5.95 24.45 -50.87
C ASP A 280 -6.90 25.06 -51.90
N SER A 281 -6.77 26.36 -52.16
CA SER A 281 -7.57 27.09 -53.14
C SER A 281 -7.39 26.64 -54.60
N LYS A 282 -6.32 25.88 -54.90
CA LYS A 282 -5.99 25.44 -56.27
C LYS A 282 -6.17 23.94 -56.46
N CYS A 283 -5.87 23.14 -55.44
CA CYS A 283 -5.99 21.68 -55.51
C CYS A 283 -7.38 21.16 -55.07
N CYS A 284 -8.13 21.90 -54.26
CA CYS A 284 -9.34 21.40 -53.61
C CYS A 284 -10.62 22.05 -54.15
N ARG A 285 -11.62 21.24 -54.50
CA ARG A 285 -12.98 21.71 -54.84
C ARG A 285 -14.03 21.08 -53.91
N GLN A 286 -15.12 21.80 -53.71
CA GLN A 286 -16.23 21.45 -52.81
C GLN A 286 -16.96 20.19 -53.31
N THR A 287 -17.29 19.27 -52.40
CA THR A 287 -17.95 17.99 -52.73
C THR A 287 -19.46 18.14 -52.91
N TYR A 288 -20.07 17.22 -53.68
CA TYR A 288 -21.53 17.12 -53.80
C TYR A 288 -22.16 16.54 -52.52
N CYS A 289 -23.39 16.94 -52.21
CA CYS A 289 -24.13 16.47 -51.04
C CYS A 289 -24.33 14.94 -51.01
N SER A 290 -24.27 14.26 -52.16
CA SER A 290 -24.25 12.78 -52.23
C SER A 290 -23.09 12.13 -51.45
N ALA A 291 -21.96 12.84 -51.30
CA ALA A 291 -20.80 12.40 -50.53
C ALA A 291 -20.76 12.98 -49.10
N PHE A 292 -21.66 13.90 -48.76
CA PHE A 292 -21.75 14.50 -47.43
C PHE A 292 -22.38 13.52 -46.44
N LYS A 293 -21.82 13.45 -45.23
CA LYS A 293 -22.31 12.62 -44.13
C LYS A 293 -23.06 13.50 -43.14
N CYS A 294 -24.36 13.27 -43.00
CA CYS A 294 -25.19 13.99 -42.05
C CYS A 294 -24.82 13.65 -40.61
N ASP A 295 -24.84 14.66 -39.73
CA ASP A 295 -24.63 14.48 -38.30
C ASP A 295 -25.81 13.77 -37.62
N ALA A 296 -25.63 13.39 -36.36
CA ALA A 296 -26.70 12.78 -35.56
C ALA A 296 -27.93 13.71 -35.51
N GLY A 297 -29.10 13.13 -35.80
CA GLY A 297 -30.37 13.85 -35.85
C GLY A 297 -30.68 14.53 -37.19
N TRP A 298 -29.90 14.24 -38.22
CA TRP A 298 -30.14 14.66 -39.59
C TRP A 298 -30.23 13.44 -40.53
N ASN A 299 -31.16 13.48 -41.47
CA ASN A 299 -31.27 12.50 -42.55
C ASN A 299 -30.77 13.10 -43.86
N ARG A 300 -30.27 12.26 -44.79
CA ARG A 300 -29.84 12.74 -46.11
C ARG A 300 -31.01 13.40 -46.85
N ASN A 301 -30.77 14.57 -47.43
CA ASN A 301 -31.73 15.22 -48.30
C ASN A 301 -31.60 14.68 -49.73
N GLU A 302 -32.45 13.71 -50.09
CA GLU A 302 -32.42 13.12 -51.44
C GLU A 302 -32.65 14.15 -52.55
N SER A 303 -33.33 15.26 -52.26
CA SER A 303 -33.54 16.36 -53.21
C SER A 303 -32.29 17.22 -53.44
N ALA A 304 -31.30 17.16 -52.54
CA ALA A 304 -30.06 17.94 -52.61
C ALA A 304 -28.84 17.13 -53.08
N LYS A 305 -28.97 15.82 -53.34
CA LYS A 305 -27.83 14.90 -53.61
C LYS A 305 -26.87 15.35 -54.72
N ASP A 306 -27.39 16.05 -55.73
CA ASP A 306 -26.64 16.55 -56.89
C ASP A 306 -26.23 18.03 -56.75
N GLN A 307 -26.55 18.65 -55.62
CA GLN A 307 -26.13 20.01 -55.28
C GLN A 307 -24.75 19.97 -54.61
N VAL A 308 -24.00 21.06 -54.77
CA VAL A 308 -22.75 21.29 -54.05
C VAL A 308 -23.12 21.82 -52.68
N GLY A 309 -22.62 21.18 -51.62
CA GLY A 309 -22.89 21.58 -50.25
C GLY A 309 -21.94 20.91 -49.26
N HIS A 310 -21.84 21.51 -48.07
CA HIS A 310 -20.81 21.20 -47.09
C HIS A 310 -21.29 21.28 -45.64
N SER A 311 -22.59 21.49 -45.40
CA SER A 311 -23.19 21.49 -44.07
C SER A 311 -24.46 20.63 -44.02
N ASN A 312 -24.96 20.36 -42.80
CA ASN A 312 -26.22 19.65 -42.63
C ASN A 312 -27.40 20.44 -43.20
N GLU A 313 -27.37 21.76 -43.10
CA GLU A 313 -28.43 22.65 -43.60
C GLU A 313 -28.53 22.63 -45.14
N GLU A 314 -27.40 22.39 -45.83
CA GLU A 314 -27.35 22.31 -47.29
C GLU A 314 -27.65 20.89 -47.81
N CYS A 315 -27.12 19.86 -47.14
CA CYS A 315 -27.11 18.48 -47.66
C CYS A 315 -28.05 17.51 -46.94
N CYS A 316 -28.65 17.91 -45.82
CA CYS A 316 -29.44 17.06 -44.95
C CYS A 316 -30.79 17.71 -44.60
N ILE A 317 -31.70 16.92 -44.03
CA ILE A 317 -32.99 17.38 -43.50
C ILE A 317 -33.04 17.04 -42.02
N ALA A 318 -33.40 18.04 -41.21
CA ALA A 318 -33.54 17.89 -39.77
C ALA A 318 -34.59 16.81 -39.43
N THR A 319 -34.25 15.98 -38.46
CA THR A 319 -35.21 15.06 -37.83
C THR A 319 -35.69 15.63 -36.49
N CYS A 320 -36.72 15.04 -35.92
CA CYS A 320 -37.20 15.41 -34.59
C CYS A 320 -36.16 15.23 -33.47
N ALA A 321 -35.02 14.57 -33.72
CA ALA A 321 -33.92 14.51 -32.76
C ALA A 321 -33.21 15.87 -32.55
N VAL A 322 -33.23 16.77 -33.54
CA VAL A 322 -32.64 18.13 -33.41
C VAL A 322 -33.70 19.20 -33.14
N TYR A 323 -34.98 18.83 -33.16
CA TYR A 323 -36.07 19.73 -32.80
C TYR A 323 -36.13 19.90 -31.28
N THR A 324 -36.22 21.13 -30.78
CA THR A 324 -36.36 21.41 -29.35
C THR A 324 -37.82 21.71 -29.03
N CYS A 325 -38.46 20.84 -28.26
CA CYS A 325 -39.82 21.09 -27.77
C CYS A 325 -39.84 22.18 -26.68
N ASP A 326 -40.84 23.05 -26.71
CA ASP A 326 -41.03 24.09 -25.70
C ASP A 326 -41.57 23.47 -24.39
N ALA A 327 -40.64 23.22 -23.45
CA ALA A 327 -40.98 22.70 -22.13
C ALA A 327 -41.89 23.66 -21.33
N SER A 328 -41.82 24.97 -21.58
CA SER A 328 -42.66 25.96 -20.89
C SER A 328 -44.12 25.91 -21.35
N ALA A 329 -44.36 25.43 -22.57
CA ALA A 329 -45.68 25.10 -23.10
C ALA A 329 -46.13 23.65 -22.76
N GLY A 330 -45.32 22.93 -21.97
CA GLY A 330 -45.59 21.57 -21.52
C GLY A 330 -45.47 20.50 -22.62
N TRP A 331 -44.49 20.67 -23.51
CA TRP A 331 -44.13 19.70 -24.54
C TRP A 331 -42.74 19.13 -24.29
N ALA A 332 -42.56 17.84 -24.57
CA ALA A 332 -41.29 17.14 -24.49
C ALA A 332 -41.01 16.39 -25.80
N ASN A 333 -39.73 16.22 -26.13
CA ASN A 333 -39.32 15.46 -27.31
C ASN A 333 -39.78 14.01 -27.19
N SER A 334 -40.45 13.49 -28.21
CA SER A 334 -40.87 12.08 -28.25
C SER A 334 -39.70 11.16 -28.66
N PRO A 335 -39.27 10.21 -27.82
CA PRO A 335 -38.24 9.23 -28.17
C PRO A 335 -38.68 8.35 -29.34
N ALA A 336 -39.99 8.10 -29.48
CA ALA A 336 -40.56 7.29 -30.54
C ALA A 336 -40.47 7.99 -31.91
N LYS A 337 -40.42 9.32 -31.94
CA LYS A 337 -40.39 10.11 -33.17
C LYS A 337 -39.00 10.64 -33.55
N LYS A 338 -37.94 10.26 -32.83
CA LYS A 338 -36.57 10.81 -33.01
C LYS A 338 -36.04 10.79 -34.46
N ASN A 339 -36.44 9.82 -35.28
CA ASN A 339 -35.97 9.68 -36.67
C ASN A 339 -36.97 10.24 -37.70
N VAL A 340 -38.10 10.78 -37.27
CA VAL A 340 -39.12 11.37 -38.14
C VAL A 340 -38.57 12.70 -38.67
N VAL A 341 -38.68 12.92 -39.97
CA VAL A 341 -38.27 14.17 -40.62
C VAL A 341 -39.33 15.23 -40.35
N GLY A 342 -38.90 16.37 -39.81
CA GLY A 342 -39.73 17.57 -39.69
C GLY A 342 -39.33 18.47 -38.52
N ASP A 343 -40.02 19.61 -38.45
CA ASP A 343 -39.61 20.80 -37.71
C ASP A 343 -40.79 21.43 -36.93
N SER A 344 -41.87 20.67 -36.70
CA SER A 344 -43.06 21.16 -36.02
C SER A 344 -43.30 20.49 -34.67
N PRO A 345 -43.87 21.21 -33.68
CA PRO A 345 -44.18 20.63 -32.38
C PRO A 345 -45.14 19.44 -32.46
N LEU A 346 -46.14 19.53 -33.35
CA LEU A 346 -47.13 18.45 -33.54
C LEU A 346 -46.48 17.15 -34.02
N LEU A 347 -45.44 17.27 -34.83
CA LEU A 347 -44.74 16.12 -35.37
C LEU A 347 -43.68 15.59 -34.41
N CYS A 348 -42.95 16.45 -33.72
CA CYS A 348 -41.76 16.04 -32.96
C CYS A 348 -41.97 15.91 -31.45
N CYS A 349 -43.03 16.52 -30.91
CA CYS A 349 -43.29 16.56 -29.48
C CYS A 349 -44.44 15.65 -29.07
N GLU A 350 -44.45 15.35 -27.78
CA GLU A 350 -45.55 14.78 -27.00
C GLU A 350 -45.78 15.66 -25.77
N PRO A 351 -46.99 15.66 -25.19
CA PRO A 351 -47.22 16.36 -23.93
C PRO A 351 -46.27 15.87 -22.84
N ALA A 352 -45.63 16.82 -22.16
CA ALA A 352 -44.76 16.56 -21.04
C ALA A 352 -45.58 16.24 -19.79
N CYS A 353 -44.95 15.55 -18.84
CA CYS A 353 -45.54 15.25 -17.55
C CYS A 353 -45.93 16.50 -16.74
N SER A 354 -45.35 17.66 -17.06
CA SER A 354 -45.76 18.96 -16.54
C SER A 354 -47.22 19.34 -16.83
N ASN A 355 -47.79 18.83 -17.94
CA ASN A 355 -49.19 19.01 -18.32
C ASN A 355 -50.10 17.88 -17.78
N HIS A 356 -49.54 16.84 -17.17
CA HIS A 356 -50.33 15.74 -16.63
C HIS A 356 -50.85 16.08 -15.23
N THR A 357 -52.16 15.90 -15.01
CA THR A 357 -52.77 16.05 -13.69
C THR A 357 -52.87 14.67 -13.04
N CYS A 358 -52.12 14.45 -11.97
CA CYS A 358 -52.12 13.18 -11.25
C CYS A 358 -53.50 12.83 -10.68
N SER A 359 -53.91 11.57 -10.84
CA SER A 359 -55.13 11.06 -10.18
C SER A 359 -55.04 11.14 -8.66
N LYS A 360 -56.18 10.96 -7.97
CA LYS A 360 -56.25 10.95 -6.50
C LYS A 360 -55.24 9.93 -5.93
N LYS A 361 -54.48 10.35 -4.91
CA LYS A 361 -53.39 9.60 -4.23
C LYS A 361 -52.08 9.44 -5.01
N TRP A 362 -51.94 10.17 -6.11
CA TRP A 362 -50.69 10.34 -6.82
C TRP A 362 -50.23 11.79 -6.69
N VAL A 363 -48.94 11.99 -6.70
CA VAL A 363 -48.32 13.31 -6.57
C VAL A 363 -47.35 13.54 -7.74
N PRO A 364 -47.25 14.78 -8.26
CA PRO A 364 -46.44 15.02 -9.44
C PRO A 364 -44.97 14.68 -9.22
N ASN A 365 -44.40 13.90 -10.15
CA ASN A 365 -43.01 13.51 -10.08
C ASN A 365 -42.13 14.57 -10.74
N LYS A 366 -41.55 15.46 -9.93
CA LYS A 366 -40.67 16.53 -10.43
C LYS A 366 -39.42 16.04 -11.15
N LEU A 367 -39.00 14.79 -10.95
CA LEU A 367 -37.81 14.22 -11.61
C LEU A 367 -38.05 13.89 -13.09
N VAL A 368 -39.31 13.73 -13.49
CA VAL A 368 -39.71 13.41 -14.87
C VAL A 368 -40.59 14.50 -15.49
N TRP A 369 -40.58 15.70 -14.90
CA TRP A 369 -41.44 16.82 -15.28
C TRP A 369 -41.33 17.19 -16.77
N ASP A 370 -40.10 17.15 -17.32
CA ASP A 370 -39.79 17.49 -18.71
C ASP A 370 -39.75 16.25 -19.63
N LYS A 371 -40.21 15.09 -19.15
CA LYS A 371 -40.29 13.86 -19.94
C LYS A 371 -41.67 13.73 -20.56
N PRO A 372 -41.78 13.10 -21.75
CA PRO A 372 -43.08 12.84 -22.36
C PRO A 372 -43.84 11.78 -21.56
N GLY A 373 -45.14 12.01 -21.37
CA GLY A 373 -46.02 11.10 -20.65
C GLY A 373 -47.40 11.71 -20.39
N GLN A 374 -48.41 10.85 -20.24
CA GLN A 374 -49.80 11.26 -19.98
C GLN A 374 -50.53 10.33 -19.00
N THR A 375 -49.78 9.52 -18.25
CA THR A 375 -50.33 8.54 -17.34
C THR A 375 -49.67 8.68 -15.97
N ASP A 376 -50.40 8.30 -14.91
CA ASP A 376 -49.90 8.47 -13.54
C ASP A 376 -48.64 7.65 -13.26
N ASP A 377 -48.51 6.47 -13.85
CA ASP A 377 -47.33 5.60 -13.72
C ASP A 377 -46.07 6.20 -14.37
N VAL A 378 -46.24 7.10 -15.35
CA VAL A 378 -45.13 7.77 -16.03
C VAL A 378 -44.83 9.12 -15.37
N CYS A 379 -45.87 9.90 -15.05
CA CYS A 379 -45.73 11.31 -14.68
C CYS A 379 -45.87 11.60 -13.19
N CYS A 380 -46.34 10.63 -12.41
CA CYS A 380 -46.61 10.79 -11.00
C CYS A 380 -45.85 9.75 -10.18
N MET A 381 -45.70 10.04 -8.91
CA MET A 381 -45.26 9.08 -7.90
C MET A 381 -46.46 8.73 -7.02
N LYS A 382 -46.49 7.50 -6.53
CA LYS A 382 -47.44 7.10 -5.50
C LYS A 382 -47.22 8.01 -4.29
N SER A 383 -48.30 8.51 -3.71
CA SER A 383 -48.20 9.13 -2.39
C SER A 383 -48.15 8.05 -1.31
N CYS A 384 -47.73 8.42 -0.10
CA CYS A 384 -47.79 7.50 1.03
C CYS A 384 -49.21 7.02 1.39
N GLU A 385 -50.27 7.65 0.86
CA GLU A 385 -51.65 7.16 0.99
C GLU A 385 -51.90 5.85 0.21
N LEU A 386 -51.06 5.54 -0.79
CA LEU A 386 -51.07 4.27 -1.52
C LEU A 386 -50.07 3.25 -0.96
N HIS A 387 -49.26 3.65 0.02
CA HIS A 387 -48.23 2.77 0.60
C HIS A 387 -48.82 1.91 1.71
N ASP A 388 -48.67 0.59 1.58
CA ASP A 388 -49.13 -0.37 2.58
C ASP A 388 -48.02 -0.64 3.61
N CYS A 389 -48.16 -0.05 4.79
CA CYS A 389 -47.22 -0.23 5.89
C CYS A 389 -47.37 -1.64 6.49
N ASN A 390 -46.36 -2.48 6.30
CA ASN A 390 -46.42 -3.87 6.76
C ASN A 390 -46.36 -3.96 8.30
N ALA A 391 -47.52 -4.07 8.94
CA ALA A 391 -47.66 -4.20 10.39
C ALA A 391 -46.91 -5.43 10.95
N SER A 392 -46.77 -6.51 10.17
CA SER A 392 -46.03 -7.70 10.63
C SER A 392 -44.53 -7.42 10.80
N LEU A 393 -43.99 -6.46 10.05
CA LEU A 393 -42.60 -5.98 10.15
C LEU A 393 -42.42 -4.81 11.13
N GLY A 394 -43.47 -4.45 11.89
CA GLY A 394 -43.43 -3.38 12.89
C GLY A 394 -43.48 -1.97 12.30
N TRP A 395 -44.33 -1.76 11.29
CA TRP A 395 -44.60 -0.46 10.69
C TRP A 395 -46.08 -0.08 10.86
N LYS A 396 -46.33 1.21 11.07
CA LYS A 396 -47.68 1.78 11.13
C LYS A 396 -47.79 2.95 10.15
N THR A 397 -48.96 3.16 9.55
CA THR A 397 -49.19 4.27 8.61
C THR A 397 -48.91 5.63 9.24
N ASN A 398 -48.08 6.44 8.60
CA ASN A 398 -47.85 7.83 8.99
C ASN A 398 -48.92 8.74 8.38
N GLY A 399 -49.95 9.08 9.16
CA GLY A 399 -51.03 9.97 8.70
C GLY A 399 -50.54 11.37 8.28
N GLN A 400 -49.41 11.84 8.81
CA GLN A 400 -48.82 13.14 8.43
C GLN A 400 -48.08 13.08 7.10
N ALA A 401 -47.66 11.88 6.66
CA ALA A 401 -46.95 11.69 5.40
C ALA A 401 -47.86 11.36 4.22
N ALA A 402 -49.19 11.25 4.39
CA ALA A 402 -50.11 10.75 3.36
C ALA A 402 -49.99 11.47 1.98
N SER A 403 -49.63 12.76 1.98
CA SER A 403 -49.43 13.57 0.77
C SER A 403 -47.97 13.63 0.27
N GLN A 404 -47.02 12.97 0.94
CA GLN A 404 -45.62 12.96 0.53
C GLN A 404 -45.40 11.99 -0.65
N PRO A 405 -44.57 12.37 -1.64
CA PRO A 405 -44.15 11.50 -2.73
C PRO A 405 -43.14 10.46 -2.24
N ALA A 406 -43.61 9.26 -1.92
CA ALA A 406 -42.75 8.13 -1.57
C ALA A 406 -43.48 6.80 -1.67
N ASP A 407 -42.71 5.73 -1.84
CA ASP A 407 -43.15 4.34 -1.95
C ASP A 407 -42.39 3.40 -1.00
N SER A 408 -41.77 3.96 0.06
CA SER A 408 -40.95 3.21 1.00
C SER A 408 -41.47 3.33 2.44
N ASP A 409 -41.30 2.24 3.21
CA ASP A 409 -41.67 2.19 4.63
C ASP A 409 -41.00 3.30 5.44
N ALA A 410 -39.74 3.63 5.14
CA ALA A 410 -38.97 4.62 5.88
C ALA A 410 -39.54 6.04 5.78
N THR A 411 -40.27 6.34 4.70
CA THR A 411 -40.87 7.67 4.47
C THR A 411 -42.36 7.67 4.81
N CYS A 412 -43.06 6.59 4.49
CA CYS A 412 -44.52 6.52 4.59
C CYS A 412 -45.04 5.91 5.89
N CYS A 413 -44.17 5.28 6.67
CA CYS A 413 -44.55 4.59 7.90
C CYS A 413 -43.78 5.12 9.10
N LEU A 414 -44.38 4.95 10.28
CA LEU A 414 -43.75 5.16 11.58
C LEU A 414 -43.33 3.78 12.12
N PRO A 415 -42.09 3.63 12.62
CA PRO A 415 -41.66 2.39 13.24
C PRO A 415 -42.45 2.17 14.53
N THR A 416 -42.83 0.91 14.78
CA THR A 416 -43.37 0.49 16.07
C THR A 416 -42.28 -0.14 16.92
N CYS A 417 -42.55 -0.28 18.22
CA CYS A 417 -41.61 -0.91 19.15
C CYS A 417 -41.25 -2.36 18.79
N ARG A 418 -42.02 -3.03 17.93
CA ARG A 418 -41.66 -4.36 17.39
C ARG A 418 -40.34 -4.35 16.60
N ARG A 419 -39.96 -3.22 15.98
CA ARG A 419 -38.66 -3.06 15.30
C ARG A 419 -37.56 -2.56 16.23
N TYR A 420 -37.92 -2.05 17.41
CA TYR A 420 -36.95 -1.45 18.30
C TYR A 420 -36.14 -2.52 19.02
N SER A 421 -34.82 -2.34 19.03
CA SER A 421 -33.91 -3.22 19.76
C SER A 421 -33.50 -2.52 21.06
N CYS A 422 -33.85 -3.14 22.17
CA CYS A 422 -33.58 -2.59 23.50
C CYS A 422 -32.09 -2.51 23.79
N SER A 423 -31.65 -1.42 24.42
CA SER A 423 -30.28 -1.25 24.87
C SER A 423 -29.93 -2.20 26.03
N HIS A 424 -28.64 -2.23 26.39
CA HIS A 424 -28.18 -3.02 27.53
C HIS A 424 -28.90 -2.60 28.82
N GLY A 425 -29.40 -3.59 29.56
CA GLY A 425 -30.21 -3.34 30.76
C GLY A 425 -31.72 -3.24 30.50
N TRP A 426 -32.19 -3.49 29.28
CA TRP A 426 -33.59 -3.44 28.92
C TRP A 426 -34.02 -4.69 28.13
N VAL A 427 -35.30 -5.05 28.23
CA VAL A 427 -35.91 -6.15 27.45
C VAL A 427 -37.18 -5.68 26.76
N ALA A 428 -37.51 -6.26 25.61
CA ALA A 428 -38.67 -5.85 24.81
C ALA A 428 -39.96 -5.90 25.64
N ASN A 429 -40.76 -4.84 25.57
CA ASN A 429 -42.07 -4.80 26.22
C ASN A 429 -43.12 -5.40 25.26
N PRO A 430 -43.61 -6.63 25.51
CA PRO A 430 -44.58 -7.25 24.59
C PRO A 430 -45.91 -6.49 24.54
N LYS A 431 -46.23 -5.67 25.55
CA LYS A 431 -47.44 -4.82 25.56
C LYS A 431 -47.29 -3.55 24.72
N ALA A 432 -46.06 -3.16 24.37
CA ALA A 432 -45.77 -1.98 23.57
C ALA A 432 -45.48 -2.29 22.10
N SER A 433 -45.46 -3.57 21.66
CA SER A 433 -44.96 -3.96 20.32
C SER A 433 -45.60 -3.19 19.15
N ASP A 434 -46.87 -2.84 19.28
CA ASP A 434 -47.64 -2.16 18.23
C ASP A 434 -47.78 -0.64 18.48
N LYS A 435 -47.20 -0.15 19.58
CA LYS A 435 -47.10 1.28 19.88
C LYS A 435 -46.01 1.89 19.02
N GLU A 436 -46.25 3.11 18.55
CA GLU A 436 -45.22 3.97 18.00
C GLU A 436 -44.20 4.28 19.10
N GLY A 437 -42.93 4.09 18.79
CA GLY A 437 -41.85 4.38 19.72
C GLY A 437 -40.48 4.08 19.14
N GLY A 438 -39.48 4.82 19.61
CA GLY A 438 -38.10 4.74 19.12
C GLY A 438 -37.05 4.79 20.23
N SER A 439 -37.46 4.62 21.49
CA SER A 439 -36.57 4.63 22.65
C SER A 439 -36.85 3.45 23.61
N ASP A 440 -35.90 3.18 24.49
CA ASP A 440 -36.01 2.15 25.52
C ASP A 440 -37.20 2.41 26.46
N GLU A 441 -37.45 3.66 26.84
CA GLU A 441 -38.54 4.05 27.72
C GLU A 441 -39.92 3.78 27.13
N GLU A 442 -40.03 3.83 25.79
CA GLU A 442 -41.29 3.62 25.09
C GLU A 442 -41.52 2.15 24.77
N CYS A 443 -40.45 1.43 24.42
CA CYS A 443 -40.51 0.11 23.78
C CYS A 443 -40.04 -1.05 24.65
N CYS A 444 -39.38 -0.76 25.76
CA CYS A 444 -38.71 -1.76 26.58
C CYS A 444 -39.11 -1.66 28.06
N LEU A 445 -38.74 -2.68 28.81
CA LEU A 445 -38.86 -2.74 30.27
C LEU A 445 -37.45 -2.79 30.85
N LYS A 446 -37.20 -2.02 31.92
CA LYS A 446 -35.91 -2.07 32.62
C LYS A 446 -35.72 -3.43 33.26
N THR A 447 -34.50 -3.94 33.12
CA THR A 447 -34.03 -5.12 33.85
C THR A 447 -33.15 -4.70 35.01
N CYS A 448 -32.91 -5.63 35.92
CA CYS A 448 -32.03 -5.42 37.07
C CYS A 448 -30.58 -5.12 36.70
N ARG A 449 -30.17 -5.40 35.45
CA ARG A 449 -28.88 -4.98 34.91
C ARG A 449 -28.75 -3.45 34.76
N ALA A 450 -29.86 -2.73 34.57
CA ALA A 450 -29.91 -1.26 34.62
C ALA A 450 -30.11 -0.70 36.04
N TYR A 451 -30.45 -1.55 37.01
CA TYR A 451 -30.65 -1.14 38.40
C TYR A 451 -29.33 -1.13 39.17
N SER A 452 -29.08 -0.05 39.91
CA SER A 452 -27.90 0.09 40.75
C SER A 452 -28.23 -0.22 42.20
N CYS A 453 -27.65 -1.30 42.73
CA CYS A 453 -27.77 -1.65 44.14
C CYS A 453 -26.85 -0.76 44.99
N ASP A 454 -27.38 -0.22 46.10
CA ASP A 454 -26.59 0.61 47.01
C ASP A 454 -25.73 -0.27 47.94
N ALA A 455 -24.47 -0.44 47.56
CA ALA A 455 -23.49 -1.20 48.34
C ALA A 455 -23.22 -0.58 49.72
N SER A 456 -23.43 0.73 49.90
CA SER A 456 -23.27 1.39 51.21
C SER A 456 -24.37 0.98 52.19
N LEU A 457 -25.55 0.66 51.66
CA LEU A 457 -26.66 0.06 52.40
C LEU A 457 -26.60 -1.47 52.39
N GLY A 458 -25.46 -2.07 52.04
CA GLY A 458 -25.24 -3.52 52.04
C GLY A 458 -26.09 -4.31 51.05
N TRP A 459 -26.46 -3.71 49.91
CA TRP A 459 -27.12 -4.40 48.81
C TRP A 459 -26.19 -4.55 47.62
N LEU A 460 -26.12 -5.75 47.06
CA LEU A 460 -25.27 -6.07 45.92
C LEU A 460 -26.13 -6.60 44.78
N GLN A 461 -25.67 -6.38 43.54
CA GLN A 461 -26.39 -6.85 42.36
C GLN A 461 -26.41 -8.37 42.33
N ASP A 462 -27.60 -8.95 42.19
CA ASP A 462 -27.76 -10.39 42.14
C ASP A 462 -27.47 -10.91 40.72
N PRO A 463 -26.38 -11.70 40.50
CA PRO A 463 -26.03 -12.19 39.18
C PRO A 463 -27.13 -13.03 38.53
N VAL A 464 -27.99 -13.71 39.31
CA VAL A 464 -29.09 -14.52 38.75
C VAL A 464 -30.34 -13.69 38.40
N SER A 465 -30.39 -12.43 38.84
CA SER A 465 -31.53 -11.54 38.60
C SER A 465 -31.26 -10.49 37.53
N LEU A 466 -30.04 -10.41 36.97
CA LEU A 466 -29.65 -9.39 35.98
C LEU A 466 -30.63 -9.21 34.82
N ASP A 467 -31.18 -10.30 34.29
CA ASP A 467 -32.08 -10.25 33.13
C ASP A 467 -33.57 -10.28 33.51
N LYS A 468 -33.90 -10.23 34.81
CA LYS A 468 -35.29 -10.08 35.28
C LYS A 468 -35.74 -8.63 35.12
N VAL A 469 -37.00 -8.45 34.73
CA VAL A 469 -37.65 -7.14 34.73
C VAL A 469 -37.90 -6.71 36.17
N GLY A 470 -37.40 -5.53 36.54
CA GLY A 470 -37.49 -4.98 37.88
C GLY A 470 -36.82 -3.62 38.00
N GLU A 471 -37.34 -2.78 38.88
CA GLU A 471 -36.79 -1.45 39.18
C GLU A 471 -36.64 -1.22 40.70
N ASP A 472 -36.67 -2.29 41.48
CA ASP A 472 -36.65 -2.23 42.94
C ASP A 472 -35.57 -3.14 43.52
N VAL A 473 -35.13 -2.79 44.74
CA VAL A 473 -34.06 -3.47 45.46
C VAL A 473 -34.38 -4.95 45.72
N SER A 474 -35.64 -5.30 45.96
CA SER A 474 -36.03 -6.68 46.29
C SER A 474 -36.02 -7.61 45.08
N THR A 475 -36.28 -7.07 43.89
CA THR A 475 -36.21 -7.82 42.64
C THR A 475 -34.78 -7.93 42.10
N CYS A 476 -33.97 -6.88 42.29
CA CYS A 476 -32.70 -6.70 41.58
C CYS A 476 -31.44 -6.89 42.43
N CYS A 477 -31.57 -6.84 43.75
CA CYS A 477 -30.43 -6.92 44.65
C CYS A 477 -30.57 -8.09 45.61
N LYS A 478 -29.43 -8.62 46.02
CA LYS A 478 -29.29 -9.56 47.13
C LYS A 478 -28.52 -8.84 48.26
N PRO A 479 -28.85 -9.06 49.54
CA PRO A 479 -28.08 -8.50 50.62
C PRO A 479 -26.62 -8.96 50.54
N ALA A 480 -25.71 -8.10 50.99
CA ALA A 480 -24.32 -8.43 51.19
C ALA A 480 -24.15 -9.26 52.47
N CYS A 481 -23.17 -10.15 52.49
CA CYS A 481 -22.84 -10.93 53.69
C CYS A 481 -22.46 -10.08 54.90
N SER A 482 -22.15 -8.80 54.73
CA SER A 482 -21.99 -7.84 55.84
C SER A 482 -23.27 -7.64 56.67
N GLN A 483 -24.44 -7.90 56.08
CA GLN A 483 -25.74 -7.82 56.75
C GLN A 483 -26.21 -9.16 57.32
N HIS A 484 -25.62 -10.26 56.88
CA HIS A 484 -25.99 -11.59 57.34
C HIS A 484 -25.51 -11.84 58.78
N LYS A 485 -26.40 -12.34 59.63
CA LYS A 485 -26.06 -12.75 60.99
C LYS A 485 -25.87 -14.25 61.00
N CYS A 486 -24.62 -14.68 61.22
CA CYS A 486 -24.29 -16.11 61.28
C CYS A 486 -25.07 -16.81 62.39
N SER A 487 -25.68 -17.96 62.06
CA SER A 487 -26.34 -18.80 63.06
C SER A 487 -25.33 -19.41 64.05
N SER A 488 -25.83 -20.03 65.13
CA SER A 488 -24.97 -20.73 66.10
C SER A 488 -24.12 -21.79 65.40
N GLY A 489 -22.81 -21.79 65.69
CA GLY A 489 -21.84 -22.67 65.05
C GLY A 489 -21.19 -22.11 63.78
N TRP A 490 -21.50 -20.88 63.41
CA TRP A 490 -20.91 -20.18 62.28
C TRP A 490 -20.32 -18.84 62.72
N VAL A 491 -19.23 -18.43 62.06
CA VAL A 491 -18.53 -17.18 62.32
C VAL A 491 -18.42 -16.36 61.05
N ALA A 492 -18.52 -15.04 61.17
CA ALA A 492 -18.54 -14.15 60.01
C ALA A 492 -17.27 -14.30 59.16
N ASN A 493 -17.44 -14.54 57.87
CA ASN A 493 -16.33 -14.64 56.94
C ASN A 493 -15.91 -13.25 56.47
N ALA A 494 -14.87 -12.68 57.10
CA ALA A 494 -14.38 -11.34 56.74
C ALA A 494 -14.00 -11.21 55.26
N ALA A 495 -13.54 -12.29 54.61
CA ALA A 495 -13.18 -12.29 53.19
C ALA A 495 -14.40 -12.19 52.26
N LYS A 496 -15.58 -12.57 52.74
CA LYS A 496 -16.85 -12.53 51.99
C LYS A 496 -17.75 -11.36 52.38
N ARG A 497 -17.29 -10.42 53.20
CA ARG A 497 -18.12 -9.28 53.68
C ARG A 497 -18.82 -8.51 52.55
N ASN A 498 -18.20 -8.40 51.37
CA ASN A 498 -18.71 -7.66 50.21
C ASN A 498 -19.19 -8.59 49.08
N THR A 499 -19.54 -9.84 49.38
CA THR A 499 -20.17 -10.76 48.40
C THR A 499 -21.67 -10.82 48.65
N ALA A 500 -22.45 -10.98 47.58
CA ALA A 500 -23.89 -11.18 47.64
C ALA A 500 -24.19 -12.55 48.28
N GLY A 501 -25.02 -12.58 49.32
CA GLY A 501 -25.37 -13.80 50.03
C GLY A 501 -26.25 -13.53 51.24
N ASP A 502 -27.12 -14.48 51.55
CA ASP A 502 -28.12 -14.39 52.64
C ASP A 502 -28.21 -15.68 53.47
N THR A 503 -27.27 -16.60 53.28
CA THR A 503 -27.20 -17.89 53.98
C THR A 503 -25.87 -18.04 54.71
N ASP A 504 -25.84 -18.91 55.73
CA ASP A 504 -24.61 -19.19 56.48
C ASP A 504 -23.52 -19.79 55.60
N GLU A 505 -23.89 -20.67 54.66
CA GLU A 505 -22.97 -21.29 53.71
C GLU A 505 -22.33 -20.27 52.76
N GLU A 506 -23.11 -19.27 52.34
CA GLU A 506 -22.63 -18.20 51.49
C GLU A 506 -21.75 -17.22 52.27
N CYS A 507 -22.13 -16.85 53.50
CA CYS A 507 -21.59 -15.68 54.19
C CYS A 507 -20.69 -15.94 55.40
N CYS A 508 -20.71 -17.15 55.94
CA CYS A 508 -20.00 -17.50 57.16
C CYS A 508 -18.96 -18.59 56.91
N LEU A 509 -18.14 -18.85 57.93
CA LEU A 509 -17.30 -20.04 58.05
C LEU A 509 -17.85 -20.88 59.19
N LYS A 510 -17.80 -22.21 59.10
CA LYS A 510 -18.14 -23.02 60.26
C LYS A 510 -17.12 -22.73 61.36
N SER A 511 -17.64 -22.62 62.57
CA SER A 511 -16.81 -22.47 63.76
C SER A 511 -16.40 -23.83 64.28
N CYS A 512 -15.37 -23.84 65.12
CA CYS A 512 -14.97 -25.05 65.81
C CYS A 512 -16.08 -25.64 66.71
N LEU A 513 -17.14 -24.89 67.02
CA LEU A 513 -18.34 -25.42 67.67
C LEU A 513 -18.92 -26.64 66.94
N LEU A 514 -18.97 -26.58 65.60
CA LEU A 514 -19.52 -27.64 64.75
C LEU A 514 -18.51 -28.74 64.40
N HIS A 515 -17.24 -28.55 64.74
CA HIS A 515 -16.18 -29.52 64.44
C HIS A 515 -16.09 -30.61 65.50
N SER A 516 -16.08 -31.88 65.08
CA SER A 516 -15.84 -33.03 65.95
C SER A 516 -14.41 -33.51 65.77
N CYS A 517 -13.64 -33.58 66.87
CA CYS A 517 -12.25 -34.02 66.84
C CYS A 517 -12.17 -35.52 66.55
N SER A 518 -11.71 -35.90 65.35
CA SER A 518 -11.61 -37.30 64.92
C SER A 518 -10.15 -37.67 64.62
N GLY A 519 -9.35 -37.87 65.67
CA GLY A 519 -7.98 -38.36 65.53
C GLY A 519 -7.94 -39.88 65.35
N ASN A 520 -7.36 -40.37 64.24
CA ASN A 520 -7.23 -41.81 63.97
C ASN A 520 -6.16 -42.51 64.84
N ASP A 521 -5.18 -41.76 65.39
CA ASP A 521 -4.05 -42.34 66.15
C ASP A 521 -3.74 -41.62 67.48
N ALA A 522 -4.40 -40.49 67.77
CA ALA A 522 -4.22 -39.73 69.01
C ALA A 522 -5.58 -39.22 69.52
N ILE A 523 -5.81 -39.29 70.83
CA ILE A 523 -7.01 -38.73 71.47
C ILE A 523 -6.93 -37.21 71.35
N LEU A 524 -7.61 -36.65 70.37
CA LEU A 524 -7.75 -35.20 70.19
C LEU A 524 -8.96 -34.70 70.98
N VAL A 525 -8.74 -33.65 71.76
CA VAL A 525 -9.80 -32.90 72.44
C VAL A 525 -9.92 -31.52 71.82
N LYS A 526 -11.06 -30.89 72.01
CA LYS A 526 -11.28 -29.52 71.55
C LYS A 526 -10.40 -28.56 72.34
N LYS A 527 -9.77 -27.59 71.65
CA LYS A 527 -9.01 -26.53 72.33
C LYS A 527 -9.96 -25.73 73.21
N LEU A 528 -9.54 -25.44 74.45
CA LEU A 528 -10.39 -24.72 75.39
C LEU A 528 -10.66 -23.28 74.89
N GLY A 529 -11.94 -22.87 74.84
CA GLY A 529 -12.32 -21.52 74.45
C GLY A 529 -12.24 -21.22 72.94
N ILE A 530 -12.14 -22.24 72.08
CA ILE A 530 -12.04 -22.05 70.62
C ILE A 530 -13.38 -22.14 69.87
N ASP A 531 -14.50 -22.32 70.58
CA ASP A 531 -15.82 -22.57 69.96
C ASP A 531 -16.22 -21.53 68.90
N ASP A 532 -15.83 -20.28 69.11
CA ASP A 532 -16.12 -19.14 68.21
C ASP A 532 -15.00 -18.85 67.19
N ALA A 533 -13.98 -19.71 67.10
CA ALA A 533 -12.94 -19.55 66.08
C ALA A 533 -13.35 -20.22 64.76
N PRO A 534 -13.00 -19.63 63.60
CA PRO A 534 -13.23 -20.26 62.30
C PRO A 534 -12.37 -21.52 62.14
N GLY A 535 -12.98 -22.65 61.79
CA GLY A 535 -12.25 -23.89 61.55
C GLY A 535 -13.15 -25.11 61.33
N GLU A 536 -12.81 -25.91 60.33
CA GLU A 536 -13.46 -27.20 60.00
C GLU A 536 -12.49 -28.39 60.06
N THR A 537 -11.31 -28.18 60.65
CA THR A 537 -10.25 -29.19 60.66
C THR A 537 -9.77 -29.43 62.06
N ASP A 538 -9.34 -30.67 62.33
CA ASP A 538 -8.72 -31.06 63.59
C ASP A 538 -7.55 -30.13 63.95
N LYS A 539 -6.75 -29.73 62.95
CA LYS A 539 -5.61 -28.82 63.17
C LYS A 539 -6.05 -27.45 63.73
N ALA A 540 -7.16 -26.92 63.23
CA ALA A 540 -7.69 -25.64 63.68
C ALA A 540 -8.32 -25.78 65.08
N CYS A 541 -9.17 -26.79 65.27
CA CYS A 541 -10.11 -26.86 66.38
C CYS A 541 -9.69 -27.77 67.54
N CYS A 542 -8.75 -28.68 67.31
CA CYS A 542 -8.41 -29.75 68.23
C CYS A 542 -6.93 -29.71 68.61
N GLU A 543 -6.64 -30.22 69.80
CA GLU A 543 -5.31 -30.43 70.35
C GLU A 543 -5.24 -31.82 71.01
N PRO A 544 -4.05 -32.40 71.19
CA PRO A 544 -3.91 -33.64 71.96
C PRO A 544 -4.48 -33.49 73.39
N ALA A 545 -5.17 -34.52 73.89
CA ALA A 545 -5.75 -34.53 75.24
C ALA A 545 -4.75 -34.14 76.34
N ASP A 546 -3.49 -34.54 76.18
CA ASP A 546 -2.41 -34.26 77.13
C ASP A 546 -2.10 -32.76 77.27
N CYS A 547 -2.42 -31.92 76.27
CA CYS A 547 -2.16 -30.48 76.34
C CYS A 547 -3.11 -29.74 77.32
N GLN A 548 -4.28 -30.30 77.68
CA GLN A 548 -5.19 -29.65 78.64
C GLN A 548 -4.67 -29.72 80.10
N GLU A 549 -3.85 -30.72 80.45
CA GLU A 549 -3.34 -30.89 81.82
C GLU A 549 -2.03 -30.13 82.09
N TRP A 550 -1.28 -29.78 81.04
CA TRP A 550 0.08 -29.21 81.13
C TRP A 550 0.24 -27.69 81.36
N PRO A 551 -0.78 -26.80 81.31
CA PRO A 551 -0.54 -25.36 81.51
C PRO A 551 0.01 -24.96 82.90
N ARG A 552 0.20 -25.89 83.85
CA ARG A 552 0.57 -25.57 85.25
C ARG A 552 1.73 -26.36 85.85
N LYS A 553 2.39 -27.27 85.14
CA LYS A 553 3.56 -27.98 85.68
C LYS A 553 4.85 -27.50 85.02
N LEU A 554 5.52 -26.55 85.69
CA LEU A 554 6.91 -26.18 85.38
C LEU A 554 7.80 -27.43 85.59
N ALA A 555 8.16 -28.11 84.51
CA ALA A 555 9.08 -29.25 84.59
C ALA A 555 10.52 -28.74 84.77
N GLN A 556 11.24 -29.28 85.77
CA GLN A 556 12.67 -29.00 85.98
C GLN A 556 13.50 -29.72 84.91
N ALA A 557 14.26 -28.96 84.12
CA ALA A 557 15.19 -29.53 83.14
C ALA A 557 16.50 -29.96 83.84
N GLU A 558 16.56 -31.16 84.39
CA GLU A 558 17.70 -31.67 85.17
C GLU A 558 19.05 -31.62 84.42
N LYS A 559 19.03 -31.69 83.08
CA LYS A 559 20.25 -31.77 82.24
C LYS A 559 20.50 -30.55 81.33
N GLY A 560 19.83 -29.42 81.60
CA GLY A 560 19.99 -28.18 80.81
C GLY A 560 19.14 -28.16 79.53
N CYS A 561 18.95 -26.95 78.98
CA CYS A 561 17.97 -26.69 77.91
C CYS A 561 18.29 -27.37 76.56
N GLU A 562 19.48 -27.97 76.42
CA GLU A 562 19.94 -28.59 75.18
C GLU A 562 19.30 -29.96 74.91
N LYS A 563 18.81 -30.67 75.94
CA LYS A 563 18.30 -32.04 75.83
C LYS A 563 16.78 -32.20 75.95
N VAL A 564 16.01 -31.12 75.88
CA VAL A 564 14.53 -31.20 75.84
C VAL A 564 14.09 -31.68 74.45
N PRO A 565 13.39 -32.82 74.31
CA PRO A 565 12.90 -33.29 73.02
C PRO A 565 11.92 -32.26 72.42
N ILE A 566 12.14 -31.87 71.16
CA ILE A 566 11.27 -30.93 70.43
C ILE A 566 9.90 -31.57 70.10
N THR A 567 9.74 -32.89 70.29
CA THR A 567 8.60 -33.67 69.83
C THR A 567 7.38 -33.66 70.75
N GLN A 568 7.28 -32.74 71.73
CA GLN A 568 6.05 -32.52 72.49
C GLN A 568 5.64 -31.05 72.43
N GLU A 569 4.83 -30.75 71.41
CA GLU A 569 4.29 -29.43 71.12
C GLU A 569 3.14 -29.07 72.07
N CYS A 570 3.45 -28.73 73.32
CA CYS A 570 2.56 -27.89 74.13
C CYS A 570 3.39 -26.75 74.74
N ASN A 571 3.87 -25.78 73.94
CA ASN A 571 4.48 -24.48 74.34
C ASN A 571 5.10 -24.41 75.76
N GLY A 572 5.95 -25.37 76.13
CA GLY A 572 6.43 -25.51 77.51
C GLY A 572 7.51 -24.47 77.81
N MET A 573 7.30 -23.66 78.85
CA MET A 573 8.38 -22.89 79.48
C MET A 573 9.05 -23.77 80.55
N TYR A 574 10.37 -23.93 80.46
CA TYR A 574 11.19 -24.69 81.42
C TYR A 574 12.04 -23.72 82.24
N GLU A 575 12.13 -23.94 83.55
CA GLU A 575 12.89 -23.08 84.46
C GLU A 575 14.00 -23.90 85.13
N LYS A 576 15.24 -23.37 85.13
CA LYS A 576 16.39 -23.98 85.81
C LYS A 576 16.88 -23.04 86.90
N SER A 577 17.00 -23.55 88.13
CA SER A 577 17.69 -22.90 89.23
C SER A 577 19.16 -23.35 89.27
N LYS A 578 20.12 -22.43 89.30
CA LYS A 578 21.50 -22.69 89.75
C LYS A 578 21.77 -21.92 91.05
N PRO A 579 22.32 -22.56 92.09
CA PRO A 579 22.89 -21.82 93.22
C PRO A 579 24.14 -21.08 92.73
N ALA A 580 24.21 -19.79 93.02
CA ALA A 580 25.41 -18.98 92.87
C ALA A 580 26.30 -19.16 94.11
N ASP A 581 27.60 -18.93 93.96
CA ASP A 581 28.60 -19.12 95.03
C ASP A 581 28.39 -18.20 96.25
N ASP A 582 27.52 -17.18 96.13
CA ASP A 582 27.09 -16.29 97.21
C ASP A 582 25.84 -16.78 97.97
N GLY A 583 25.28 -17.93 97.62
CA GLY A 583 24.06 -18.50 98.21
C GLY A 583 22.76 -18.01 97.58
N SER A 584 22.79 -17.13 96.57
CA SER A 584 21.60 -16.74 95.81
C SER A 584 21.24 -17.78 94.74
N THR A 585 19.97 -17.90 94.35
CA THR A 585 19.53 -18.83 93.29
C THR A 585 19.19 -18.03 92.03
N THR A 586 19.92 -18.25 90.94
CA THR A 586 19.60 -17.64 89.64
C THR A 586 18.71 -18.58 88.82
N PHE A 587 17.62 -18.04 88.29
CA PHE A 587 16.66 -18.76 87.45
C PHE A 587 16.90 -18.41 85.98
N SER A 588 17.10 -19.42 85.15
CA SER A 588 17.13 -19.27 83.68
C SER A 588 15.87 -19.92 83.11
N ARG A 589 15.10 -19.15 82.33
CA ARG A 589 13.93 -19.65 81.59
C ARG A 589 14.32 -20.00 80.17
N CYS A 590 13.87 -21.16 79.71
CA CYS A 590 14.01 -21.62 78.34
C CYS A 590 12.61 -21.90 77.77
N GLY A 591 12.34 -21.34 76.60
CA GLY A 591 11.08 -21.54 75.88
C GLY A 591 11.32 -21.71 74.39
N TYR A 592 10.33 -22.27 73.71
CA TYR A 592 10.30 -22.33 72.26
C TYR A 592 9.21 -21.38 71.76
N GLN A 593 9.50 -20.66 70.67
CA GLN A 593 8.49 -19.83 70.01
C GLN A 593 8.37 -20.25 68.55
N TYR A 594 7.15 -20.55 68.12
CA TYR A 594 6.83 -20.82 66.72
C TYR A 594 6.43 -19.54 66.03
N VAL A 595 7.21 -19.11 65.04
CA VAL A 595 6.90 -17.94 64.21
C VAL A 595 7.07 -18.34 62.75
N GLY A 596 5.99 -18.30 61.97
CA GLY A 596 6.04 -18.56 60.53
C GLY A 596 6.45 -19.99 60.12
N GLY A 597 6.16 -21.01 60.94
CA GLY A 597 6.48 -22.42 60.63
C GLY A 597 7.91 -22.85 60.97
N GLN A 598 8.67 -22.04 61.71
CA GLN A 598 9.98 -22.41 62.24
C GLN A 598 10.01 -22.29 63.76
N VAL A 599 10.80 -23.18 64.40
CA VAL A 599 11.00 -23.22 65.85
C VAL A 599 12.24 -22.42 66.21
N PHE A 600 12.09 -21.43 67.08
CA PHE A 600 13.21 -20.67 67.63
C PHE A 600 13.45 -21.07 69.09
N ARG A 601 14.72 -21.25 69.48
CA ARG A 601 15.11 -21.55 70.87
C ARG A 601 15.38 -20.23 71.59
N CYS A 602 14.58 -19.93 72.61
CA CYS A 602 14.73 -18.71 73.39
C CYS A 602 15.36 -19.03 74.75
N GLY A 603 16.51 -18.42 75.01
CA GLY A 603 17.20 -18.47 76.31
C GLY A 603 17.27 -17.08 76.94
N SER A 604 17.08 -17.02 78.27
CA SER A 604 17.29 -15.80 79.05
C SER A 604 18.79 -15.63 79.39
N LEU A 605 19.37 -14.47 79.05
CA LEU A 605 20.71 -14.06 79.50
C LEU A 605 20.67 -13.34 80.85
N ASP A 606 19.55 -12.69 81.17
CA ASP A 606 19.19 -12.13 82.47
C ASP A 606 17.66 -12.20 82.69
N ALA A 607 17.21 -11.90 83.90
CA ALA A 607 15.80 -12.01 84.32
C ALA A 607 14.80 -11.12 83.53
N SER A 608 15.26 -10.30 82.58
CA SER A 608 14.42 -9.35 81.85
C SER A 608 14.56 -9.37 80.32
N LYS A 609 15.52 -10.12 79.75
CA LYS A 609 15.67 -10.27 78.29
C LYS A 609 15.77 -11.73 77.83
N LEU A 610 14.88 -12.11 76.92
CA LEU A 610 14.94 -13.36 76.15
C LEU A 610 15.61 -13.08 74.80
N VAL A 611 16.67 -13.83 74.49
CA VAL A 611 17.31 -13.81 73.18
C VAL A 611 16.99 -15.13 72.50
N CYS A 612 16.38 -15.06 71.32
CA CYS A 612 16.00 -16.24 70.55
C CYS A 612 17.01 -16.46 69.41
N GLY A 613 17.68 -17.61 69.45
CA GLY A 613 18.53 -18.09 68.36
C GLY A 613 17.73 -19.02 67.45
N ARG A 614 18.06 -19.01 66.16
CA ARG A 614 17.48 -19.94 65.19
C ARG A 614 18.03 -21.35 65.39
#